data_AF-A0A3D2XVT4-F1
#
_entry.id   AF-A0A3D2XVT4-F1
#
_cell.length_a   1.000
_cell.length_b   1.000
_cell.length_c   1.000
_cell.angle_alpha   90.00
_cell.angle_beta   90.00
_cell.angle_gamma   90.00
#
_symmetry.space_group_name_H-M   'P 1'
#
loop_
_entity.id
_entity.type
_entity.pdbx_description
1 polymer ?
#
loop_
_entity_poly.entity_id
_entity_poly.type
_entity_poly.pdbx_seq_one_letter_code
_entity_poly.pdbx_strand_id
1 'polypeptide(L)'
;ICHELMRCQNDARSQQSAQPDTNMESALARLRRLAKPGSLVYVISDFLQLEERALQHLMQISRHCEVSALAITDPLERELPVTHRLQPVNVTNGAQQQTWLLGDSNLARHYSSSQQARWQAVESHLKQCKTSLSFIDAGLPLTEQFERLRRLSQWTR
;
A
#
# COMPACT_ATOMS: atom_id res chain seq x y z
N ILE A 1 7.20 -19.46 18.29
CA ILE A 1 6.68 -18.13 17.86
C ILE A 1 7.59 -17.47 16.82
N CYS A 2 8.80 -16.93 17.13
CA CYS A 2 9.64 -16.30 16.08
C CYS A 2 10.08 -17.25 14.96
N HIS A 3 10.40 -18.51 15.27
CA HIS A 3 10.74 -19.53 14.26
C HIS A 3 9.57 -19.90 13.34
N GLU A 4 8.35 -19.78 13.84
CA GLU A 4 7.12 -20.13 13.11
C GLU A 4 6.72 -18.98 12.18
N LEU A 5 6.86 -17.74 12.65
CA LEU A 5 6.72 -16.53 11.84
C LEU A 5 7.79 -16.47 10.74
N MET A 6 9.04 -16.80 11.05
CA MET A 6 10.11 -16.87 10.06
C MET A 6 9.84 -17.95 9.00
N ARG A 7 9.28 -19.11 9.38
CA ARG A 7 8.87 -20.15 8.43
C ARG A 7 7.75 -19.68 7.51
N CYS A 8 6.65 -19.15 8.06
CA CYS A 8 5.54 -18.63 7.25
C CYS A 8 5.99 -17.52 6.29
N GLN A 9 6.87 -16.63 6.73
CA GLN A 9 7.42 -15.57 5.88
C GLN A 9 8.33 -16.13 4.77
N ASN A 10 9.14 -17.13 5.08
CA ASN A 10 10.03 -17.74 4.10
C ASN A 10 9.25 -18.56 3.06
N ASP A 11 8.23 -19.30 3.50
CA ASP A 11 7.32 -20.05 2.63
C ASP A 11 6.59 -19.11 1.66
N ALA A 12 6.08 -17.98 2.15
CA ALA A 12 5.46 -16.94 1.32
C ALA A 12 6.46 -16.34 0.32
N ARG A 13 7.70 -16.04 0.74
CA ARG A 13 8.76 -15.54 -0.16
C ARG A 13 9.14 -16.56 -1.23
N SER A 14 9.20 -17.85 -0.91
CA SER A 14 9.51 -18.91 -1.88
C SER A 14 8.40 -19.19 -2.89
N GLN A 15 7.15 -18.80 -2.60
CA GLN A 15 6.06 -18.84 -3.58
C GLN A 15 6.08 -17.63 -4.53
N GLN A 16 6.64 -16.50 -4.07
CA GLN A 16 6.76 -15.27 -4.87
C GLN A 16 7.71 -15.42 -6.07
N SER A 17 8.72 -16.28 -5.99
CA SER A 17 9.72 -16.51 -7.04
C SER A 17 9.21 -17.31 -8.25
N ALA A 18 7.97 -17.83 -8.22
CA ALA A 18 7.38 -18.61 -9.30
C ALA A 18 6.30 -17.87 -10.11
N GLN A 19 5.94 -16.63 -9.75
CA GLN A 19 4.97 -15.83 -10.49
C GLN A 19 5.65 -14.79 -11.39
N PRO A 20 5.27 -14.69 -12.68
CA PRO A 20 5.84 -13.71 -13.58
C PRO A 20 5.43 -12.31 -13.11
N ASP A 21 6.43 -11.45 -12.88
CA ASP A 21 6.34 -10.01 -12.61
C ASP A 21 4.97 -9.54 -12.11
N THR A 22 4.68 -9.81 -10.83
CA THR A 22 3.47 -9.34 -10.14
C THR A 22 3.52 -7.82 -9.86
N ASN A 23 3.87 -7.03 -10.88
CA ASN A 23 3.77 -5.58 -10.85
C ASN A 23 2.28 -5.18 -10.93
N MET A 24 1.91 -4.11 -10.23
CA MET A 24 0.54 -3.60 -10.19
C MET A 24 -0.05 -3.33 -11.58
N GLU A 25 0.77 -2.88 -12.55
CA GLU A 25 0.34 -2.72 -13.94
C GLU A 25 -0.24 -4.02 -14.52
N SER A 26 0.48 -5.13 -14.39
CA SER A 26 0.07 -6.43 -14.95
C SER A 26 -1.20 -6.97 -14.26
N ALA A 27 -1.32 -6.75 -12.95
CA ALA A 27 -2.48 -7.13 -12.16
C ALA A 27 -3.73 -6.36 -12.60
N LEU A 28 -3.61 -5.04 -12.81
CA LEU A 28 -4.70 -4.21 -13.30
C LEU A 28 -5.06 -4.51 -14.76
N ALA A 29 -4.07 -4.80 -15.61
CA ALA A 29 -4.31 -5.23 -16.99
C ALA A 29 -5.10 -6.56 -17.03
N ARG A 30 -4.78 -7.50 -16.14
CA ARG A 30 -5.53 -8.76 -15.98
C ARG A 30 -6.93 -8.52 -15.44
N LEU A 31 -7.06 -7.68 -14.41
CA LEU A 31 -8.35 -7.29 -13.83
C LEU A 31 -9.29 -6.70 -14.88
N ARG A 32 -8.79 -5.84 -15.78
CA ARG A 32 -9.57 -5.29 -16.90
C ARG A 32 -10.17 -6.36 -17.82
N ARG A 33 -9.51 -7.51 -17.99
CA ARG A 33 -10.03 -8.62 -18.81
C ARG A 33 -11.07 -9.46 -18.07
N LEU A 34 -11.05 -9.45 -16.73
CA LEU A 34 -11.92 -10.25 -15.88
C LEU A 34 -13.15 -9.48 -15.37
N ALA A 35 -13.01 -8.16 -15.19
CA ALA A 35 -14.04 -7.30 -14.65
C ALA A 35 -15.20 -7.18 -15.64
N LYS A 36 -16.41 -7.53 -15.17
CA LYS A 36 -17.64 -7.36 -15.94
C LYS A 36 -18.21 -5.96 -15.69
N PRO A 37 -18.84 -5.32 -16.68
CA PRO A 37 -19.56 -4.06 -16.45
C PRO A 37 -20.56 -4.17 -15.29
N GLY A 38 -20.61 -3.14 -14.43
CA GLY A 38 -21.43 -3.10 -13.22
C GLY A 38 -20.84 -3.84 -12.01
N SER A 39 -19.62 -4.38 -12.11
CA SER A 39 -18.98 -5.06 -10.97
C SER A 39 -18.45 -4.07 -9.95
N LEU A 40 -18.48 -4.47 -8.69
CA LEU A 40 -17.74 -3.83 -7.60
C LEU A 40 -16.36 -4.46 -7.49
N VAL A 41 -15.31 -3.64 -7.53
CA VAL A 41 -13.92 -4.08 -7.54
C VAL A 41 -13.16 -3.42 -6.40
N TYR A 42 -12.59 -4.26 -5.54
CA TYR A 42 -11.72 -3.82 -4.46
C TYR A 42 -10.25 -4.01 -4.83
N VAL A 43 -9.47 -2.93 -4.76
CA VAL A 43 -8.02 -2.95 -4.98
C VAL A 43 -7.34 -2.74 -3.64
N ILE A 44 -6.70 -3.79 -3.11
CA ILE A 44 -5.98 -3.75 -1.85
C ILE A 44 -4.48 -3.75 -2.16
N SER A 45 -3.79 -2.67 -1.82
CA SER A 45 -2.37 -2.48 -2.17
C SER A 45 -1.71 -1.42 -1.30
N ASP A 46 -0.37 -1.39 -1.26
CA ASP A 46 0.42 -0.27 -0.69
C ASP A 46 0.55 0.92 -1.68
N PHE A 47 0.10 0.73 -2.92
CA PHE A 47 0.16 1.70 -4.02
C PHE A 47 1.56 2.26 -4.33
N LEU A 48 2.63 1.56 -3.95
CA LEU A 48 4.01 2.00 -4.20
C LEU A 48 4.34 2.08 -5.71
N GLN A 49 3.77 1.19 -6.52
CA GLN A 49 4.01 1.07 -7.96
C GLN A 49 2.85 1.65 -8.80
N LEU A 50 2.16 2.68 -8.30
CA LEU A 50 1.07 3.31 -9.04
C LEU A 50 1.61 4.26 -10.13
N GLU A 51 2.14 3.66 -11.19
CA GLU A 51 2.67 4.35 -12.35
C GLU A 51 1.57 4.73 -13.35
N GLU A 52 1.90 5.58 -14.33
CA GLU A 52 0.95 6.11 -15.32
C GLU A 52 0.22 5.01 -16.10
N ARG A 53 0.90 3.92 -16.46
CA ARG A 53 0.29 2.78 -17.17
C ARG A 53 -0.73 2.03 -16.30
N ALA A 54 -0.40 1.83 -15.03
CA ALA A 54 -1.31 1.24 -14.05
C ALA A 54 -2.57 2.12 -13.88
N LEU A 55 -2.39 3.45 -13.83
CA LEU A 55 -3.48 4.41 -13.77
C LEU A 55 -4.39 4.37 -14.99
N GLN A 56 -3.82 4.24 -16.20
CA GLN A 56 -4.63 4.10 -17.42
C GLN A 56 -5.52 2.86 -17.37
N HIS A 57 -5.02 1.73 -16.88
CA HIS A 57 -5.83 0.53 -16.68
C HIS A 57 -6.93 0.75 -15.65
N LEU A 58 -6.60 1.38 -14.51
CA LEU A 58 -7.55 1.67 -13.45
C LEU A 58 -8.67 2.61 -13.92
N MET A 59 -8.35 3.67 -14.67
CA MET A 59 -9.32 4.58 -15.29
C MET A 59 -10.27 3.87 -16.25
N GLN A 60 -9.77 2.89 -17.02
CA GLN A 60 -10.62 2.16 -17.95
C GLN A 60 -11.58 1.24 -17.21
N ILE A 61 -11.12 0.60 -16.12
CA ILE A 61 -11.96 -0.23 -15.25
C ILE A 61 -13.05 0.63 -14.60
N SER A 62 -12.69 1.79 -14.05
CA SER A 62 -13.65 2.67 -13.35
C SER A 62 -14.73 3.30 -14.23
N ARG A 63 -14.59 3.23 -15.56
CA ARG A 63 -15.65 3.64 -16.50
C ARG A 63 -16.87 2.72 -16.48
N HIS A 64 -16.66 1.45 -16.17
CA HIS A 64 -17.71 0.42 -16.24
C HIS A 64 -17.83 -0.40 -14.97
N CYS A 65 -16.94 -0.23 -13.99
CA CYS A 65 -16.99 -0.86 -12.68
C CYS A 65 -16.95 0.20 -11.58
N GLU A 66 -17.53 -0.12 -10.42
CA GLU A 66 -17.30 0.65 -9.21
C GLU A 66 -15.97 0.18 -8.60
N VAL A 67 -15.02 1.10 -8.40
CA VAL A 67 -13.69 0.75 -7.87
C VAL A 67 -13.51 1.39 -6.50
N SER A 68 -13.10 0.58 -5.52
CA SER A 68 -12.73 1.01 -4.18
C SER A 68 -11.32 0.55 -3.84
N ALA A 69 -10.45 1.51 -3.54
CA ALA A 69 -9.05 1.28 -3.18
C ALA A 69 -8.91 1.22 -1.65
N LEU A 70 -8.29 0.16 -1.16
CA LEU A 70 -7.86 0.02 0.24
C LEU A 70 -6.33 0.05 0.30
N ALA A 71 -5.79 1.19 0.72
CA ALA A 71 -4.37 1.40 0.89
C ALA A 71 -3.90 0.79 2.21
N ILE A 72 -2.96 -0.14 2.15
CA ILE A 72 -2.27 -0.65 3.34
C ILE A 72 -1.13 0.31 3.67
N THR A 73 -1.05 0.72 4.93
CA THR A 73 -0.05 1.65 5.45
C THR A 73 0.56 1.11 6.73
N ASP A 74 1.87 1.19 6.87
CA ASP A 74 2.57 0.89 8.12
C ASP A 74 2.76 2.19 8.94
N PRO A 75 2.56 2.20 10.27
CA PRO A 75 2.89 3.34 11.12
C PRO A 75 4.31 3.88 10.91
N LEU A 76 5.28 2.98 10.68
CA LEU A 76 6.67 3.35 10.41
C LEU A 76 6.86 4.06 9.08
N GLU A 77 5.96 3.87 8.11
CA GLU A 77 5.96 4.63 6.86
C GLU A 77 5.48 6.06 7.04
N ARG A 78 4.68 6.35 8.07
CA ARG A 78 4.15 7.70 8.32
C ARG A 78 5.15 8.55 9.08
N GLU A 79 5.77 7.97 10.10
CA GLU A 79 6.70 8.68 10.96
C GLU A 79 7.82 7.75 11.42
N LEU A 80 9.05 8.24 11.34
CA LEU A 80 10.18 7.56 11.96
C LEU A 80 10.00 7.60 13.48
N PRO A 81 10.24 6.47 14.18
CA PRO A 81 10.09 6.42 15.63
C PRO A 81 11.01 7.46 16.29
N VAL A 82 10.41 8.33 17.11
CA VAL A 82 11.14 9.37 17.83
C VAL A 82 11.95 8.72 18.95
N THR A 83 13.27 8.78 18.84
CA THR A 83 14.18 8.34 19.90
C THR A 83 14.80 9.54 20.61
N HIS A 84 14.89 9.49 21.93
CA HIS A 84 15.53 10.55 22.74
C HIS A 84 17.04 10.64 22.53
N ARG A 85 17.65 9.61 21.91
CA ARG A 85 19.07 9.55 21.59
C ARG A 85 19.24 9.26 20.11
N LEU A 86 20.31 9.81 19.54
CA LEU A 86 20.72 9.51 18.17
C LEU A 86 21.15 8.04 18.12
N GLN A 87 20.38 7.22 17.41
CA GLN A 87 20.65 5.79 17.28
C GLN A 87 20.83 5.43 15.80
N PRO A 88 22.02 4.98 15.37
CA PRO A 88 22.21 4.49 14.02
C PRO A 88 21.51 3.14 13.86
N VAL A 89 20.62 3.04 12.88
CA VAL A 89 19.92 1.80 12.51
C VAL A 89 20.22 1.47 11.07
N ASN A 90 20.63 0.24 10.82
CA ASN A 90 20.85 -0.25 9.47
C ASN A 90 19.53 -0.71 8.89
N VAL A 91 19.05 0.03 7.89
CA VAL A 91 17.85 -0.28 7.12
C VAL A 91 18.29 -0.93 5.81
N THR A 92 17.62 -2.01 5.43
CA THR A 92 17.87 -2.68 4.16
C THR A 92 16.59 -2.94 3.42
N ASN A 93 16.61 -2.69 2.11
CA ASN A 93 15.55 -3.09 1.18
C ASN A 93 15.85 -4.44 0.50
N GLY A 94 16.86 -5.18 0.99
CA GLY A 94 17.32 -6.45 0.41
C GLY A 94 18.40 -6.30 -0.68
N ALA A 95 18.54 -5.12 -1.29
CA ALA A 95 19.57 -4.84 -2.31
C ALA A 95 20.59 -3.77 -1.87
N GLN A 96 20.13 -2.80 -1.10
CA GLN A 96 20.92 -1.69 -0.58
C GLN A 96 20.78 -1.64 0.95
N GLN A 97 21.90 -1.41 1.62
CA GLN A 97 21.95 -1.11 3.04
C GLN A 97 22.20 0.39 3.20
N GLN A 98 21.37 1.04 4.01
CA GLN A 98 21.51 2.44 4.38
C GLN A 98 21.47 2.53 5.90
N THR A 99 22.34 3.35 6.47
CA THR A 99 22.28 3.65 7.91
C THR A 99 21.46 4.90 8.11
N TRP A 100 20.35 4.78 8.83
CA TRP A 100 19.51 5.91 9.23
C TRP A 100 19.83 6.29 10.68
N LEU A 101 19.85 7.59 10.97
CA LEU A 101 20.09 8.09 12.32
C LEU A 101 18.76 8.47 12.97
N LEU A 102 18.17 7.54 13.73
CA LEU A 102 16.93 7.79 14.46
C LEU A 102 17.15 8.87 15.53
N GLY A 103 16.18 9.76 15.70
CA GLY A 103 16.28 10.91 16.62
C GLY A 103 16.80 12.19 15.98
N ASP A 104 17.26 12.15 14.72
CA ASP A 104 17.53 13.38 13.96
C ASP A 104 16.23 13.99 13.43
N SER A 105 15.90 15.19 13.92
CA SER A 105 14.72 15.96 13.52
C SER A 105 14.69 16.31 12.03
N ASN A 106 15.84 16.48 11.37
CA ASN A 106 15.90 16.79 9.95
C ASN A 106 15.58 15.55 9.10
N LEU A 107 16.16 14.39 9.46
CA LEU A 107 15.83 13.12 8.82
C LEU A 107 14.34 12.79 8.98
N ALA A 108 13.80 12.94 10.20
CA ALA A 108 12.38 12.72 10.47
C ALA A 108 11.48 13.64 9.62
N ARG A 109 11.83 14.92 9.50
CA ARG A 109 11.07 15.90 8.70
C ARG A 109 11.13 15.62 7.20
N HIS A 110 12.31 15.28 6.67
CA HIS A 110 12.44 14.92 5.25
C HIS A 110 11.72 13.62 4.92
N TYR A 111 11.75 12.64 5.83
CA TYR A 111 11.02 11.39 5.67
C TYR A 111 9.51 11.64 5.62
N SER A 112 8.96 12.34 6.61
CA SER A 112 7.52 12.62 6.67
C SER A 112 7.04 13.47 5.50
N SER A 113 7.82 14.48 5.06
CA SER A 113 7.45 15.30 3.90
C SER A 113 7.43 14.51 2.59
N SER A 114 8.41 13.63 2.37
CA SER A 114 8.47 12.77 1.19
C SER A 114 7.30 11.80 1.13
N GLN A 115 6.95 11.19 2.28
CA GLN A 115 5.83 10.27 2.40
C GLN A 115 4.48 10.99 2.20
N GLN A 116 4.34 12.18 2.77
CA GLN A 116 3.15 13.01 2.57
C GLN A 116 2.94 13.38 1.10
N ALA A 117 4.01 13.78 0.39
CA ALA A 117 3.95 14.09 -1.03
C ALA A 117 3.57 12.85 -1.87
N ARG A 118 4.12 11.67 -1.54
CA ARG A 118 3.77 10.40 -2.18
C ARG A 118 2.27 10.09 -2.02
N TRP A 119 1.74 10.17 -0.81
CA TRP A 119 0.32 9.89 -0.56
C TRP A 119 -0.61 10.91 -1.23
N GLN A 120 -0.22 12.19 -1.26
CA GLN A 120 -0.98 13.20 -2.01
C GLN A 120 -1.04 12.91 -3.50
N ALA A 121 0.05 12.42 -4.10
CA ALA A 121 0.07 12.01 -5.49
C ALA A 121 -0.87 10.81 -5.72
N VAL A 122 -0.78 9.77 -4.89
CA VAL A 122 -1.67 8.58 -4.97
C VAL A 122 -3.14 8.99 -4.83
N GLU A 123 -3.48 9.81 -3.84
CA GLU A 123 -4.84 10.30 -3.62
C GLU A 123 -5.34 11.10 -4.82
N SER A 124 -4.50 11.96 -5.38
CA SER A 124 -4.84 12.76 -6.57
C SER A 124 -5.12 11.87 -7.78
N HIS A 125 -4.28 10.87 -8.02
CA HIS A 125 -4.46 9.93 -9.12
C HIS A 125 -5.73 9.08 -8.96
N LEU A 126 -6.02 8.59 -7.76
CA LEU A 126 -7.22 7.79 -7.50
C LEU A 126 -8.50 8.64 -7.61
N LYS A 127 -8.46 9.90 -7.16
CA LYS A 127 -9.56 10.86 -7.35
C LYS A 127 -9.87 11.09 -8.83
N GLN A 128 -8.85 11.27 -9.67
CA GLN A 128 -9.03 11.40 -11.13
C GLN A 128 -9.71 10.16 -11.73
N CYS A 129 -9.45 8.99 -11.15
CA CYS A 129 -10.06 7.73 -11.58
C CYS A 129 -11.45 7.47 -10.97
N LYS A 130 -12.05 8.42 -10.23
CA LYS A 130 -13.31 8.25 -9.48
C LYS A 130 -13.30 7.06 -8.53
N THR A 131 -12.14 6.73 -7.98
CA THR A 131 -11.96 5.60 -7.07
C THR A 131 -11.98 6.12 -5.63
N SER A 132 -12.79 5.50 -4.77
CA SER A 132 -12.78 5.80 -3.34
C SER A 132 -11.49 5.26 -2.70
N LEU A 133 -10.89 5.98 -1.77
CA LEU A 133 -9.67 5.57 -1.06
C LEU A 133 -9.97 5.41 0.43
N SER A 134 -9.70 4.24 0.97
CA SER A 134 -9.71 3.94 2.41
C SER A 134 -8.33 3.43 2.83
N PHE A 135 -7.96 3.65 4.09
CA PHE A 135 -6.67 3.22 4.62
C PHE A 135 -6.84 2.08 5.64
N ILE A 136 -5.93 1.11 5.56
CA ILE A 136 -5.75 0.04 6.54
C ILE A 136 -4.36 0.24 7.16
N ASP A 137 -4.31 0.26 8.48
CA ASP A 137 -3.09 0.33 9.26
C ASP A 137 -2.55 -1.08 9.54
N ALA A 138 -1.34 -1.39 9.08
CA ALA A 138 -0.71 -2.68 9.32
C ALA A 138 -0.30 -2.89 10.79
N GLY A 139 -0.22 -1.82 11.58
CA GLY A 139 0.10 -1.85 13.00
C GLY A 139 -1.09 -2.12 13.92
N LEU A 140 -2.32 -2.16 13.38
CA LEU A 140 -3.55 -2.41 14.15
C LEU A 140 -4.22 -3.72 13.72
N PRO A 141 -4.89 -4.46 14.64
CA PRO A 141 -5.66 -5.64 14.26
C PRO A 141 -6.78 -5.29 13.26
N LEU A 142 -6.92 -6.09 12.19
CA LEU A 142 -7.97 -5.90 11.18
C LEU A 142 -9.38 -5.89 11.79
N THR A 143 -9.62 -6.66 12.85
CA THR A 143 -10.91 -6.73 13.55
C THR A 143 -11.36 -5.38 14.09
N GLU A 144 -10.44 -4.54 14.57
CA GLU A 144 -10.77 -3.19 15.08
C GLU A 144 -11.03 -2.22 13.93
N GLN A 145 -10.31 -2.40 12.82
CA GLN A 145 -10.41 -1.52 11.66
C GLN A 145 -11.64 -1.81 10.80
N PHE A 146 -12.08 -3.07 10.75
CA PHE A 146 -13.20 -3.50 9.91
C PHE A 146 -14.52 -2.82 10.29
N GLU A 147 -14.73 -2.57 11.58
CA GLU A 147 -15.89 -1.81 12.10
C GLU A 147 -15.92 -0.36 11.59
N ARG A 148 -14.74 0.24 11.40
CA ARG A 148 -14.60 1.58 10.79
C ARG A 148 -14.83 1.52 9.29
N LEU A 149 -14.27 0.52 8.61
CA LEU A 149 -14.41 0.34 7.17
C LEU A 149 -15.86 0.08 6.77
N ARG A 150 -16.61 -0.75 7.50
CA ARG A 150 -18.06 -1.01 7.27
C ARG A 150 -18.93 0.25 7.30
N ARG A 151 -18.53 1.28 8.05
CA ARG A 151 -19.30 2.53 8.18
C ARG A 151 -19.01 3.52 7.06
N LEU A 152 -17.79 3.51 6.53
CA LEU A 152 -17.33 4.46 5.50
C LEU A 152 -17.71 4.03 4.09
N SER A 153 -18.04 2.77 3.92
CA SER A 153 -18.21 2.14 2.63
C SER A 153 -19.68 1.77 2.46
N GLN A 154 -20.23 2.12 1.31
CA GLN A 154 -21.61 1.86 0.94
C GLN A 154 -21.78 0.37 0.58
N TRP A 155 -21.46 -0.53 1.53
CA TRP A 155 -21.40 -2.00 1.37
C TRP A 155 -22.74 -2.68 1.06
N THR A 156 -23.79 -1.89 0.84
CA THR A 156 -25.13 -2.36 0.54
C THR A 156 -25.68 -1.55 -0.63
N ARG A 157 -25.37 -2.00 -1.84
CA ARG A 157 -26.32 -1.96 -2.96
C ARG A 157 -26.33 -3.31 -3.65
#